data_AF-A0A2M6VHZ8-F1
#
_entry.id   AF-A0A2M6VHZ8-F1
#
_cell.length_a   1.000
_cell.length_b   1.000
_cell.length_c   1.000
_cell.angle_alpha   90.00
_cell.angle_beta   90.00
_cell.angle_gamma   90.00
#
_symmetry.space_group_name_H-M   'P 1'
#
loop_
_entity.id
_entity.type
_entity.pdbx_description
1 polymer ?
#
loop_
_entity_poly.entity_id
_entity_poly.type
_entity_poly.pdbx_seq_one_letter_code
_entity_poly.pdbx_strand_id
1 'polypeptide(L)'
;MDIDPALALQDTVFSELHKDFDSLALLELQLLLEKEFDMEFDGFDRNAKIPTNVSEMADALMREYELYQLRQAKKNSAPNNQAPESITG
;
A
#
# COMPACT_ATOMS: atom_id res chain seq x y z
N MET A 1 3.75 -17.12 -13.21
CA MET A 1 4.89 -16.22 -13.51
C MET A 1 6.12 -16.92 -12.99
N ASP A 2 7.00 -17.38 -13.88
CA ASP A 2 8.26 -18.03 -13.45
C ASP A 2 9.27 -16.92 -13.13
N ILE A 3 9.14 -16.33 -11.94
CA ILE A 3 10.13 -15.39 -11.38
C ILE A 3 11.07 -16.21 -10.50
N ASP A 4 12.39 -16.10 -10.71
CA ASP A 4 13.38 -16.69 -9.82
C ASP A 4 13.39 -15.92 -8.47
N PRO A 5 13.00 -16.56 -7.35
CA PRO A 5 13.00 -15.90 -6.05
C PRO A 5 14.40 -15.43 -5.63
N ALA A 6 15.46 -16.11 -6.07
CA ALA A 6 16.83 -15.73 -5.72
C ALA A 6 17.22 -14.39 -6.37
N LEU A 7 16.73 -14.11 -7.57
CA LEU A 7 16.95 -12.81 -8.23
C LEU A 7 16.09 -11.72 -7.57
N ALA A 8 14.84 -12.03 -7.22
CA ALA A 8 13.97 -11.08 -6.53
C ALA A 8 14.58 -10.64 -5.19
N LEU A 9 15.19 -11.57 -4.45
CA LEU A 9 15.87 -11.30 -3.18
C LEU A 9 17.22 -10.58 -3.34
N GLN A 10 17.79 -10.56 -4.54
CA GLN A 10 19.01 -9.79 -4.85
C GLN A 10 18.71 -8.32 -5.20
N ASP A 11 17.47 -7.88 -5.00
CA ASP A 11 17.01 -6.52 -5.31
C ASP A 11 17.13 -6.16 -6.81
N THR A 12 17.08 -7.18 -7.67
CA THR A 12 17.03 -7.01 -9.11
C THR A 12 15.79 -6.23 -9.51
N VAL A 13 15.95 -5.34 -10.49
CA VAL A 13 14.86 -4.50 -11.00
C VAL A 13 13.78 -5.40 -11.61
N PHE A 14 12.50 -5.08 -11.38
CA PHE A 14 11.38 -5.93 -11.81
C PHE A 14 11.38 -6.21 -13.33
N SER A 15 11.76 -5.23 -14.16
CA SER A 15 11.89 -5.39 -15.61
C SER A 15 12.98 -6.40 -16.02
N GLU A 16 13.93 -6.69 -15.14
CA GLU A 16 14.98 -7.69 -15.33
C GLU A 16 14.59 -9.06 -14.75
N LEU A 17 13.69 -9.10 -13.76
CA LEU A 17 13.15 -10.33 -13.19
C LEU A 17 12.25 -11.08 -14.16
N HIS A 18 11.43 -10.34 -14.91
CA HIS A 18 10.54 -10.91 -15.90
C HIS A 18 10.26 -9.90 -17.01
N LYS A 19 10.42 -10.33 -18.26
CA LYS A 19 10.24 -9.48 -19.46
C LYS A 19 8.86 -8.83 -19.56
N ASP A 20 7.84 -9.47 -18.99
CA ASP A 20 6.45 -9.01 -19.01
C ASP A 20 6.07 -8.27 -17.72
N PHE A 21 7.05 -7.93 -16.87
CA PHE A 21 6.81 -7.12 -15.69
C PHE A 21 6.69 -5.64 -16.11
N ASP A 22 5.46 -5.22 -16.37
CA ASP A 22 5.09 -3.88 -16.76
C ASP A 22 4.31 -3.15 -15.63
N SER A 23 3.74 -2.00 -15.96
CA SER A 23 2.92 -1.24 -15.01
C SER A 23 1.63 -1.98 -14.59
N LEU A 24 1.11 -2.90 -15.40
CA LEU A 24 -0.05 -3.72 -15.04
C LEU A 24 0.34 -4.81 -14.05
N ALA A 25 1.48 -5.47 -14.26
CA ALA A 25 2.03 -6.43 -13.31
C ALA A 25 2.33 -5.77 -11.95
N LEU A 26 2.82 -4.53 -11.96
CA LEU A 26 3.04 -3.76 -10.74
C LEU A 26 1.71 -3.42 -10.03
N LEU A 27 0.68 -3.03 -10.77
CA LEU A 27 -0.66 -2.77 -10.23
C LEU A 27 -1.27 -4.05 -9.63
N GLU A 28 -1.13 -5.19 -10.30
CA GLU A 28 -1.59 -6.48 -9.79
C GLU A 28 -0.88 -6.82 -8.47
N LEU A 29 0.44 -6.62 -8.40
CA LEU A 29 1.20 -6.79 -7.16
C LEU A 29 0.68 -5.89 -6.03
N GLN A 30 0.39 -4.63 -6.33
CA GLN A 30 -0.22 -3.70 -5.35
C GLN A 30 -1.56 -4.23 -4.84
N LEU A 31 -2.48 -4.62 -5.73
CA LEU A 31 -3.80 -5.13 -5.34
C LEU A 31 -3.71 -6.41 -4.49
N LEU A 32 -2.73 -7.27 -4.78
CA LEU A 32 -2.46 -8.45 -3.96
C LEU A 32 -1.98 -8.07 -2.56
N LEU A 33 -1.11 -7.07 -2.44
CA LEU A 33 -0.66 -6.57 -1.14
C LEU A 33 -1.79 -5.90 -0.36
N GLU A 34 -2.60 -5.06 -0.99
CA GLU A 34 -3.78 -4.44 -0.36
C GLU A 34 -4.72 -5.50 0.24
N LYS A 35 -4.98 -6.55 -0.54
CA LYS A 35 -5.80 -7.68 -0.10
C LYS A 35 -5.16 -8.48 1.04
N GLU A 36 -3.86 -8.75 0.96
CA GLU A 36 -3.15 -9.56 1.96
C GLU A 36 -3.10 -8.85 3.34
N PHE A 37 -2.91 -7.54 3.32
CA PHE A 37 -2.77 -6.74 4.55
C PHE A 37 -4.09 -6.09 5.02
N ASP A 38 -5.20 -6.31 4.30
CA ASP A 38 -6.51 -5.68 4.55
C ASP A 38 -6.38 -4.15 4.75
N MET A 39 -5.63 -3.53 3.84
CA MET A 39 -5.34 -2.09 3.86
C MET A 39 -5.37 -1.52 2.44
N GLU A 40 -5.77 -0.27 2.32
CA GLU A 40 -5.67 0.48 1.05
C GLU A 40 -4.32 1.19 1.00
N PHE A 41 -3.58 1.01 -0.11
CA PHE A 41 -2.37 1.78 -0.38
C PHE A 41 -2.76 3.11 -1.01
N ASP A 42 -2.84 4.15 -0.18
CA ASP A 42 -2.97 5.53 -0.67
C ASP A 42 -1.68 6.02 -1.39
N GLY A 43 -0.57 5.31 -1.17
CA GLY A 43 0.81 5.74 -1.37
C GLY A 43 1.38 5.70 -2.79
N PHE A 44 0.65 5.22 -3.79
CA PHE A 44 1.01 5.47 -5.20
C PHE A 44 0.39 6.78 -5.70
N ASP A 45 0.49 7.82 -4.87
CA ASP A 45 0.17 9.19 -5.26
C ASP A 45 0.91 9.53 -6.58
N ARG A 46 0.37 10.41 -7.40
CA ARG A 46 0.99 10.84 -8.67
C ARG A 46 2.42 11.39 -8.47
N ASN A 47 2.75 11.78 -7.25
CA ASN A 47 4.06 12.31 -6.86
C ASN A 47 4.94 11.27 -6.14
N ALA A 48 4.41 10.10 -5.81
CA ALA A 48 5.16 9.03 -5.18
C ALA A 48 6.05 8.33 -6.21
N LYS A 49 7.28 8.00 -5.78
CA LYS A 49 8.20 7.24 -6.61
C LYS A 49 7.63 5.82 -6.78
N ILE A 50 7.39 5.41 -8.02
CA ILE A 50 7.02 4.04 -8.34
C ILE A 50 8.19 3.12 -7.96
N PRO A 51 7.98 2.10 -7.11
CA PRO A 51 9.00 1.15 -6.75
C PRO A 51 9.36 0.28 -7.95
N THR A 52 10.65 0.09 -8.15
CA THR A 52 11.22 -0.61 -9.31
C THR A 52 11.82 -1.97 -8.96
N ASN A 53 11.94 -2.28 -7.68
CA ASN A 53 12.45 -3.55 -7.16
C ASN A 53 11.78 -3.92 -5.82
N VAL A 54 12.14 -5.08 -5.28
CA VAL A 54 11.53 -5.63 -4.06
C VAL A 54 11.80 -4.75 -2.84
N SER A 55 13.02 -4.21 -2.69
CA SER A 55 13.35 -3.40 -1.50
C SER A 55 12.57 -2.08 -1.50
N GLU A 56 12.48 -1.40 -2.65
CA GLU A 56 11.69 -0.17 -2.77
C GLU A 56 10.20 -0.43 -2.52
N MET A 57 9.68 -1.58 -2.96
CA MET A 57 8.29 -1.98 -2.69
C MET A 57 8.07 -2.26 -1.20
N ALA A 58 9.01 -2.97 -0.55
CA ALA A 58 8.94 -3.26 0.88
C ALA A 58 8.97 -1.96 1.71
N ASP A 59 9.85 -1.02 1.36
CA ASP A 59 9.94 0.29 2.01
C ASP A 59 8.63 1.10 1.85
N ALA A 60 8.03 1.07 0.66
CA ALA A 60 6.74 1.72 0.40
C ALA A 60 5.62 1.10 1.25
N LEU A 61 5.54 -0.24 1.30
CA LEU A 61 4.57 -0.97 2.11
C LEU A 61 4.74 -0.68 3.60
N MET A 62 5.97 -0.72 4.13
CA MET A 62 6.23 -0.43 5.55
C MET A 62 5.76 0.98 5.93
N ARG A 63 6.06 1.97 5.08
CA ARG A 63 5.61 3.36 5.30
C ARG A 63 4.09 3.47 5.30
N GLU A 64 3.41 2.86 4.33
CA GLU A 64 1.95 2.90 4.26
C GLU A 64 1.31 2.18 5.44
N TYR A 65 1.90 1.07 5.89
CA TYR A 65 1.42 0.34 7.06
C TYR A 65 1.50 1.20 8.32
N GLU A 66 2.61 1.92 8.53
CA GLU A 66 2.74 2.87 9.64
C GLU A 66 1.67 3.97 9.59
N LEU A 67 1.45 4.56 8.41
CA LEU A 67 0.43 5.60 8.21
C LEU A 67 -0.99 5.05 8.44
N TYR A 68 -1.27 3.85 7.95
CA TYR A 68 -2.54 3.16 8.16
C TYR A 68 -2.82 2.95 9.66
N GLN A 69 -1.84 2.47 10.42
CA GLN A 69 -1.98 2.30 11.87
C GLN A 69 -2.26 3.62 12.58
N LEU A 70 -1.60 4.71 12.17
CA LEU A 70 -1.88 6.06 12.68
C LEU A 70 -3.30 6.53 12.34
N ARG A 71 -3.79 6.26 11.12
CA ARG A 71 -5.17 6.57 10.70
C ARG A 71 -6.19 5.81 11.55
N GLN A 72 -5.98 4.52 11.75
CA GLN A 72 -6.85 3.68 12.58
C GLN A 72 -6.85 4.09 14.05
N ALA A 73 -5.69 4.42 14.61
CA ALA A 73 -5.59 4.94 15.98
C ALA A 73 -6.39 6.24 16.15
N LYS A 74 -6.33 7.16 15.18
CA LYS A 74 -7.11 8.41 15.21
C LYS A 74 -8.61 8.16 15.07
N LYS A 75 -9.03 7.23 14.20
CA LYS A 75 -10.43 6.85 14.01
C LYS A 75 -11.05 6.29 15.30
N ASN A 76 -10.29 5.48 16.03
CA ASN A 76 -10.72 4.93 17.33
C ASN A 76 -10.69 5.94 18.48
N SER A 77 -10.01 7.08 18.30
CA SER A 77 -9.86 8.13 19.31
C SER A 77 -10.82 9.31 19.12
N ALA A 78 -11.61 9.33 18.04
CA ALA A 78 -12.59 10.39 17.82
C ALA A 78 -13.83 10.16 18.72
N PRO A 79 -14.19 11.10 19.61
CA PRO A 79 -15.43 11.00 20.38
C PRO A 79 -16.62 11.15 19.43
N ASN A 80 -17.57 10.24 19.57
CA ASN A 80 -18.87 10.26 18.93
C ASN A 80 -19.64 11.51 19.39
N ASN A 81 -19.44 12.65 18.71
CA ASN A 81 -20.26 13.85 18.89
C ASN A 81 -21.61 13.62 18.19
N GLN A 82 -22.45 12.77 18.78
CA GLN A 82 -23.89 12.84 18.59
C GLN A 82 -24.35 14.16 19.23
N ALA A 83 -24.53 15.18 18.40
CA ALA A 83 -25.20 16.41 18.81
C ALA A 83 -26.66 16.07 19.17
N PRO A 84 -27.15 16.43 20.36
CA PRO A 84 -28.55 16.20 20.72
C PRO A 84 -29.45 17.10 19.89
N GLU A 85 -30.53 16.52 19.39
CA GLU A 85 -31.54 17.14 18.55
C GLU A 85 -32.07 18.44 19.15
N SER A 86 -32.02 19.51 18.36
CA SER A 86 -32.73 20.75 18.63
C SER A 86 -34.23 20.50 18.54
N ILE A 87 -34.90 20.34 19.68
CA ILE A 87 -36.36 20.42 19.79
C ILE A 87 -36.70 21.59 20.71
N THR A 88 -36.93 22.76 20.11
CA THR A 88 -37.67 23.86 20.75
C THR A 88 -38.94 24.06 19.96
N GLY A 89 -40.07 23.60 20.52
CA GLY A 89 -41.42 24.00 20.16
C GLY A 89 -41.97 24.99 21.18
#